data_AF-A0A9D7YUW7-F1
#
_entry.id   AF-A0A9D7YUW7-F1
#
_cell.length_a   1.000
_cell.length_b   1.000
_cell.length_c   1.000
_cell.angle_alpha   90.00
_cell.angle_beta   90.00
_cell.angle_gamma   90.00
#
_symmetry.space_group_name_H-M   'P 1'
#
loop_
_entity.id
_entity.type
_entity.pdbx_description
1 polymer ?
#
loop_
_entity_poly.entity_id
_entity_poly.type
_entity_poly.pdbx_seq_one_letter_code
_entity_poly.pdbx_strand_id
1 'polypeptide(L)'
;MTDKDYLLLGDARPDDRIHLLLWDAPEETELARIIHYNNAHRANYRKNLLQRIYPGESFLVLHHNLDIELSAIKSMCSGVSKQIVLLEGLDCLITYLQITSGSRITLFWKQLEETRKLEKLLWILLPQQLAPTNWPPERIKRFS
;
A
#
# COMPACT_ATOMS: atom_id res chain seq x y z
N MET A 1 -27.25 -16.15 -4.83
CA MET A 1 -26.51 -14.91 -4.51
C MET A 1 -25.47 -15.29 -3.48
N THR A 2 -24.29 -15.68 -3.93
CA THR A 2 -23.19 -16.11 -3.05
C THR A 2 -22.67 -14.88 -2.33
N ASP A 3 -22.77 -14.90 -1.00
CA ASP A 3 -21.99 -14.05 -0.10
C ASP A 3 -20.53 -14.15 -0.57
N LYS A 4 -20.02 -13.09 -1.21
CA LYS A 4 -18.58 -12.92 -1.36
C LYS A 4 -18.08 -12.75 0.07
N ASP A 5 -17.38 -13.74 0.61
CA ASP A 5 -16.68 -13.65 1.90
C ASP A 5 -15.95 -12.30 1.99
N TYR A 6 -16.54 -11.33 2.68
CA TYR A 6 -15.98 -10.00 2.77
C TYR A 6 -14.76 -10.12 3.67
N LEU A 7 -13.57 -10.04 3.07
CA LEU A 7 -12.30 -10.12 3.77
C LEU A 7 -12.30 -9.13 4.93
N LEU A 8 -12.37 -9.69 6.14
CA LEU A 8 -12.08 -8.99 7.37
C LEU A 8 -10.63 -8.55 7.25
N LEU A 9 -10.35 -7.25 7.33
CA LEU A 9 -8.99 -6.72 7.33
C LEU A 9 -8.50 -6.53 8.76
N GLY A 10 -9.40 -6.47 9.75
CA GLY A 10 -9.08 -6.17 11.16
C GLY A 10 -8.55 -7.34 11.98
N ASP A 11 -8.60 -8.56 11.45
CA ASP A 11 -8.02 -9.77 12.03
C ASP A 11 -6.51 -9.93 11.73
N ALA A 12 -5.95 -9.04 10.91
CA ALA A 12 -4.56 -9.10 10.49
C ALA A 12 -3.60 -8.97 11.68
N ARG A 13 -2.59 -9.85 11.71
CA ARG A 13 -1.50 -9.82 12.69
C ARG A 13 -0.17 -10.03 11.98
N PRO A 14 0.91 -9.36 12.40
CA PRO A 14 0.97 -8.30 13.43
C PRO A 14 0.34 -6.97 12.96
N ASP A 15 -0.27 -6.20 13.85
CA ASP A 15 -1.00 -4.96 13.54
C ASP A 15 -0.10 -3.73 13.37
N ASP A 16 1.14 -3.80 13.85
CA ASP A 16 2.14 -2.74 13.76
C ASP A 16 2.97 -2.76 12.47
N ARG A 17 2.66 -3.68 11.54
CA ARG A 17 3.38 -3.89 10.27
C ARG A 17 2.47 -3.78 9.05
N ILE A 18 3.11 -3.68 7.88
CA ILE A 18 2.46 -3.54 6.59
C ILE A 18 1.93 -4.88 6.09
N HIS A 19 0.68 -4.88 5.62
CA HIS A 19 0.02 -6.00 4.94
C HIS A 19 -0.24 -5.69 3.47
N LEU A 20 -0.36 -6.72 2.63
CA LEU A 20 -0.64 -6.60 1.20
C LEU A 20 -2.02 -7.18 0.87
N LEU A 21 -2.88 -6.35 0.29
CA LEU A 21 -4.13 -6.78 -0.34
C LEU A 21 -3.89 -6.88 -1.84
N LEU A 22 -3.78 -8.09 -2.36
CA LEU A 22 -3.54 -8.34 -3.77
C LEU A 22 -4.87 -8.46 -4.52
N TRP A 23 -5.16 -7.52 -5.41
CA TRP A 23 -6.42 -7.40 -6.15
C TRP A 23 -6.18 -6.57 -7.43
N ASP A 24 -6.32 -7.20 -8.59
CA ASP A 24 -5.82 -6.65 -9.86
C ASP A 24 -6.55 -5.40 -10.36
N ALA A 25 -7.87 -5.39 -10.29
CA ALA A 25 -8.69 -4.29 -10.79
C ALA A 25 -10.01 -4.19 -10.02
N PRO A 26 -10.00 -3.82 -8.72
CA PRO A 26 -11.23 -3.58 -8.00
C PRO A 26 -12.05 -2.47 -8.67
N GLU A 27 -13.34 -2.73 -8.88
CA GLU A 27 -14.24 -1.64 -9.24
C GLU A 27 -14.41 -0.68 -8.06
N GLU A 28 -14.70 0.59 -8.34
CA GLU A 28 -14.92 1.60 -7.29
C GLU A 28 -16.04 1.20 -6.33
N THR A 29 -17.07 0.47 -6.81
CA THR A 29 -18.15 -0.03 -5.96
C THR A 29 -17.69 -1.13 -5.00
N GLU A 30 -16.79 -2.01 -5.44
CA GLU A 30 -16.21 -3.07 -4.61
C GLU A 30 -15.27 -2.48 -3.57
N LEU A 31 -14.48 -1.48 -3.98
CA LEU A 31 -13.59 -0.76 -3.08
C LEU A 31 -14.36 0.05 -2.03
N ALA A 32 -15.44 0.73 -2.42
CA ALA A 32 -16.32 1.41 -1.47
C ALA A 32 -16.92 0.45 -0.44
N ARG A 33 -17.32 -0.76 -0.88
CA ARG A 33 -17.84 -1.81 0.01
C ARG A 33 -16.80 -2.30 1.00
N ILE A 34 -15.57 -2.64 0.57
CA ILE A 34 -14.54 -3.14 1.49
C ILE A 34 -14.14 -2.08 2.51
N ILE A 35 -14.08 -0.81 2.10
CA ILE A 35 -13.79 0.33 2.98
C ILE A 35 -14.90 0.49 4.02
N HIS A 36 -16.16 0.43 3.60
CA HIS A 36 -17.31 0.55 4.49
C HIS A 36 -17.36 -0.61 5.49
N TYR A 37 -17.26 -1.84 5.01
CA TYR A 37 -17.36 -3.06 5.82
C TYR A 37 -16.25 -3.13 6.89
N ASN A 38 -15.02 -2.76 6.52
CA ASN A 38 -13.89 -2.78 7.45
C ASN A 38 -13.73 -1.50 8.27
N ASN A 39 -14.65 -0.53 8.12
CA ASN A 39 -14.51 0.82 8.65
C ASN A 39 -13.09 1.39 8.43
N ALA A 40 -12.59 1.29 7.19
CA ALA A 40 -11.24 1.67 6.83
C ALA A 40 -11.15 3.13 6.37
N HIS A 41 -9.99 3.74 6.53
CA HIS A 41 -9.62 5.00 5.90
C HIS A 41 -8.95 4.70 4.56
N ARG A 42 -9.43 5.34 3.49
CA ARG A 42 -8.83 5.21 2.16
C ARG A 42 -7.77 6.29 1.98
N ALA A 43 -6.53 5.87 1.79
CA ALA A 43 -5.41 6.73 1.44
C ALA A 43 -4.98 6.44 0.00
N ASN A 44 -4.39 7.44 -0.68
CA ASN A 44 -3.96 7.30 -2.07
C ASN A 44 -2.54 7.85 -2.25
N TYR A 45 -1.60 6.96 -2.56
CA TYR A 45 -0.20 7.32 -2.73
C TYR A 45 0.03 8.26 -3.92
N ARG A 46 -0.65 8.05 -5.06
CA ARG A 46 -0.50 8.91 -6.24
C ARG A 46 -0.90 10.35 -5.94
N LYS A 47 -2.04 10.55 -5.27
CA LYS A 47 -2.50 11.88 -4.87
C LYS A 47 -1.50 12.55 -3.93
N ASN A 48 -0.96 11.81 -2.96
CA ASN A 48 0.07 12.31 -2.06
C ASN A 48 1.38 12.65 -2.79
N LEU A 49 1.81 11.82 -3.73
CA LEU A 49 3.01 12.08 -4.54
C LEU A 49 2.84 13.37 -5.35
N LEU A 50 1.69 13.56 -6.01
CA LEU A 50 1.39 14.77 -6.77
C LEU A 50 1.43 16.05 -5.93
N GLN A 51 1.18 15.97 -4.61
CA GLN A 51 1.28 17.11 -3.69
C GLN A 51 2.73 17.43 -3.29
N ARG A 52 3.65 16.48 -3.41
CA ARG A 52 5.06 16.60 -2.98
C ARG A 52 6.00 16.93 -4.14
N ILE A 53 5.63 16.58 -5.37
CA ILE A 53 6.47 16.85 -6.54
C ILE A 53 6.32 18.30 -6.97
N TYR A 54 7.44 18.93 -7.33
CA TYR A 54 7.43 20.29 -7.83
C TYR A 54 7.23 20.29 -9.36
N PRO A 55 6.27 21.05 -9.92
CA PRO A 55 6.03 21.08 -11.35
C PRO A 55 7.23 21.54 -12.21
N GLY A 56 8.22 22.18 -11.59
CA GLY A 56 9.45 22.65 -12.25
C GLY A 56 10.56 21.60 -12.35
N GLU A 57 10.43 20.43 -11.72
CA GLU A 57 11.43 19.36 -11.85
C GLU A 57 11.16 18.52 -13.11
N SER A 58 12.19 18.36 -13.96
CA SER A 58 12.07 17.63 -15.22
C SER A 58 12.00 16.10 -15.05
N PHE A 59 12.42 15.57 -13.90
CA PHE A 59 12.50 14.13 -13.66
C PHE A 59 12.13 13.76 -12.23
N LEU A 60 11.32 12.71 -12.09
CA LEU A 60 11.07 12.09 -10.80
C LEU A 60 12.31 11.27 -10.41
N VAL A 61 12.95 11.59 -9.28
CA VAL A 61 14.14 10.89 -8.75
C VAL A 61 13.80 9.98 -7.55
N LEU A 62 12.63 9.33 -7.59
CA LEU A 62 12.08 8.56 -6.45
C LEU A 62 13.02 7.43 -5.98
N HIS A 63 13.79 6.83 -6.90
CA HIS A 63 14.72 5.74 -6.59
C HIS A 63 15.94 6.19 -5.77
N HIS A 64 16.24 7.49 -5.74
CA HIS A 64 17.26 8.08 -4.85
C HIS A 64 16.69 8.43 -3.47
N ASN A 65 15.37 8.53 -3.35
CA ASN A 65 14.67 9.10 -2.19
C ASN A 65 13.73 8.09 -1.51
N LEU A 66 14.12 6.80 -1.45
CA LEU A 66 13.27 5.74 -0.88
C LEU A 66 12.83 6.02 0.56
N ASP A 67 13.70 6.63 1.38
CA ASP A 67 13.37 6.96 2.77
C ASP A 67 12.25 8.02 2.86
N ILE A 68 12.22 8.96 1.92
CA ILE A 68 11.14 9.96 1.81
C ILE A 68 9.83 9.26 1.44
N GLU A 69 9.86 8.30 0.52
CA GLU A 69 8.66 7.56 0.10
C GLU A 69 8.12 6.66 1.22
N LEU A 70 9.00 5.99 1.97
CA LEU A 70 8.60 5.24 3.15
C LEU A 70 8.02 6.13 4.24
N SER A 71 8.63 7.30 4.47
CA SER A 71 8.09 8.27 5.43
C SER A 71 6.71 8.77 4.99
N ALA A 72 6.50 9.01 3.70
CA ALA A 72 5.20 9.41 3.16
C ALA A 72 4.14 8.31 3.40
N ILE A 73 4.46 7.04 3.13
CA ILE A 73 3.56 5.91 3.40
C ILE A 73 3.20 5.82 4.88
N LYS A 74 4.18 5.97 5.78
CA LYS A 74 3.94 5.98 7.23
C LYS A 74 3.05 7.15 7.66
N SER A 75 3.29 8.35 7.11
CA SER A 75 2.51 9.54 7.46
C SER A 75 1.03 9.42 7.10
N MET A 76 0.68 8.60 6.10
CA MET A 76 -0.72 8.31 5.76
C MET A 76 -1.44 7.51 6.85
N CYS A 77 -0.70 6.91 7.78
CA CYS A 77 -1.28 6.23 8.94
C CYS A 77 -1.43 7.17 10.15
N SER A 78 -0.74 8.30 10.16
CA SER A 78 -0.70 9.19 11.33
C SER A 78 -1.93 10.10 11.39
N GLY A 79 -2.49 10.27 12.60
CA GLY A 79 -3.62 11.17 12.83
C GLY A 79 -4.96 10.74 12.23
N VAL A 80 -5.04 9.53 11.67
CA VAL A 80 -6.27 8.97 11.12
C VAL A 80 -7.16 8.42 12.24
N SER A 81 -8.46 8.73 12.22
CA SER A 81 -9.41 8.30 13.26
C SER A 81 -9.73 6.80 13.19
N LYS A 82 -9.74 6.21 12.00
CA LYS A 82 -10.04 4.81 11.75
C LYS A 82 -8.82 3.92 12.01
N GLN A 83 -9.03 2.71 12.53
CA GLN A 83 -7.95 1.78 12.89
C GLN A 83 -7.25 1.13 11.69
N ILE A 84 -7.96 1.03 10.56
CA ILE A 84 -7.46 0.41 9.33
C ILE A 84 -7.24 1.49 8.29
N VAL A 85 -6.08 1.47 7.65
CA VAL A 85 -5.77 2.29 6.47
C VAL A 85 -5.63 1.36 5.27
N LEU A 86 -6.43 1.60 4.23
CA LEU A 86 -6.29 0.97 2.93
C LEU A 86 -5.60 1.96 1.99
N LEU A 87 -4.36 1.65 1.61
CA LEU A 87 -3.54 2.47 0.73
C LEU A 87 -3.64 1.97 -0.71
N GLU A 88 -4.13 2.81 -1.60
CA GLU A 88 -4.15 2.55 -3.05
C GLU A 88 -3.08 3.35 -3.79
N GLY A 89 -2.81 2.93 -5.03
CA GLY A 89 -1.99 3.70 -5.97
C GLY A 89 -0.48 3.58 -5.75
N LEU A 90 -0.01 2.71 -4.86
CA LEU A 90 1.43 2.46 -4.67
C LEU A 90 2.07 1.70 -5.84
N ASP A 91 1.24 1.05 -6.66
CA ASP A 91 1.62 0.39 -7.90
C ASP A 91 2.44 1.30 -8.83
N CYS A 92 2.20 2.61 -8.85
CA CYS A 92 2.99 3.54 -9.66
C CYS A 92 4.46 3.65 -9.19
N LEU A 93 4.71 3.68 -7.87
CA LEU A 93 6.06 3.69 -7.32
C LEU A 93 6.74 2.36 -7.59
N ILE A 94 6.03 1.25 -7.38
CA ILE A 94 6.58 -0.09 -7.61
C ILE A 94 6.98 -0.25 -9.08
N THR A 95 6.09 0.12 -10.00
CA THR A 95 6.35 0.09 -11.46
C THR A 95 7.54 0.97 -11.82
N TYR A 96 7.59 2.19 -11.29
CA TYR A 96 8.71 3.10 -11.49
C TYR A 96 10.04 2.49 -11.03
N LEU A 97 10.08 1.89 -9.83
CA LEU A 97 11.30 1.29 -9.28
C LEU A 97 11.72 0.03 -10.05
N GLN A 98 10.77 -0.79 -10.49
CA GLN A 98 11.03 -1.97 -11.33
C GLN A 98 11.72 -1.60 -12.65
N ILE A 99 11.27 -0.53 -13.31
CA ILE A 99 11.83 -0.08 -14.59
C ILE A 99 13.17 0.62 -14.38
N THR A 100 13.30 1.44 -13.33
CA THR A 100 14.47 2.31 -13.15
C THR A 100 15.68 1.57 -12.57
N SER A 101 15.47 0.64 -11.62
CA SER A 101 16.57 -0.10 -10.99
C SER A 101 16.09 -1.32 -10.19
N GLY A 102 16.41 -2.53 -10.68
CA GLY A 102 16.04 -3.80 -10.03
C GLY A 102 16.56 -3.95 -8.59
N SER A 103 17.72 -3.36 -8.26
CA SER A 103 18.24 -3.39 -6.88
C SER A 103 17.44 -2.46 -5.94
N ARG A 104 16.91 -1.35 -6.46
CA ARG A 104 16.12 -0.39 -5.67
C ARG A 104 14.75 -0.91 -5.31
N ILE A 105 14.07 -1.64 -6.21
CA ILE A 105 12.81 -2.28 -5.85
C ILE A 105 13.01 -3.37 -4.78
N THR A 106 14.09 -4.14 -4.86
CA THR A 106 14.43 -5.13 -3.84
C THR A 106 14.67 -4.48 -2.47
N LEU A 107 15.43 -3.38 -2.45
CA LEU A 107 15.66 -2.61 -1.22
C LEU A 107 14.35 -2.02 -0.67
N PHE A 108 13.53 -1.42 -1.53
CA PHE A 108 12.25 -0.84 -1.14
C PHE A 108 11.33 -1.88 -0.51
N TRP A 109 11.22 -3.07 -1.11
CA TRP A 109 10.44 -4.16 -0.54
C TRP A 109 10.93 -4.59 0.83
N LYS A 110 12.25 -4.75 0.98
CA LYS A 110 12.85 -5.09 2.28
C LYS A 110 12.53 -4.03 3.32
N GLN A 111 12.67 -2.75 2.99
CA GLN A 111 12.37 -1.66 3.92
C GLN A 111 10.89 -1.58 4.29
N LEU A 112 9.97 -1.80 3.33
CA LEU A 112 8.54 -1.91 3.63
C LEU A 112 8.24 -3.11 4.54
N GLU A 113 8.85 -4.26 4.27
CA GLU A 113 8.64 -5.49 5.04
C GLU A 113 9.07 -5.32 6.51
N GLU A 114 10.21 -4.68 6.71
CA GLU A 114 10.84 -4.38 8.00
C GLU A 114 10.20 -3.17 8.71
N THR A 115 9.31 -2.42 8.04
CA THR A 115 8.60 -1.28 8.64
C THR A 115 7.71 -1.75 9.79
N ARG A 116 7.89 -1.10 10.95
CA ARG A 116 7.17 -1.36 12.19
C ARG A 116 6.66 -0.06 12.81
N LYS A 117 5.95 -0.20 13.94
CA LYS A 117 5.41 0.92 14.73
C LYS A 117 4.46 1.79 13.92
N LEU A 118 3.66 1.16 13.06
CA LEU A 118 2.56 1.86 12.41
C LEU A 118 1.50 2.20 13.46
N GLU A 119 1.01 3.43 13.43
CA GLU A 119 -0.08 3.86 14.34
C GLU A 119 -1.40 3.14 14.05
N LYS A 120 -1.55 2.63 12.82
CA LYS A 120 -2.76 2.01 12.27
C LYS A 120 -2.41 0.77 11.47
N LEU A 121 -3.35 -0.16 11.39
CA LEU A 121 -3.21 -1.34 10.56
C LEU A 121 -3.24 -0.95 9.08
N LEU A 122 -2.10 -1.05 8.41
CA LEU A 122 -1.94 -0.66 7.01
C LEU A 122 -2.05 -1.86 6.07
N TRP A 123 -3.01 -1.78 5.16
CA TRP A 123 -3.14 -2.66 4.01
C TRP A 123 -2.80 -1.89 2.73
N ILE A 124 -1.83 -2.37 1.97
CA ILE A 124 -1.48 -1.81 0.65
C ILE A 124 -2.20 -2.62 -0.41
N LEU A 125 -3.06 -1.96 -1.18
CA LEU A 125 -3.73 -2.51 -2.35
C LEU A 125 -2.78 -2.53 -3.55
N LEU A 126 -2.56 -3.71 -4.13
CA LEU A 126 -1.70 -3.91 -5.29
C LEU A 126 -2.28 -4.95 -6.26
N PRO A 127 -2.01 -4.80 -7.57
CA PRO A 127 -2.14 -5.91 -8.51
C PRO A 127 -1.27 -7.11 -8.11
N GLN A 128 -1.75 -8.32 -8.33
CA GLN A 128 -1.08 -9.57 -7.96
C GLN A 128 0.31 -9.67 -8.61
N GLN A 129 0.44 -9.23 -9.86
CA GLN A 129 1.70 -9.22 -10.62
C GLN A 129 2.79 -8.31 -10.02
N LEU A 130 2.43 -7.37 -9.15
CA LEU A 130 3.36 -6.46 -8.50
C LEU A 130 3.77 -6.92 -7.09
N ALA A 131 3.24 -8.05 -6.62
CA ALA A 131 3.59 -8.58 -5.32
C ALA A 131 5.08 -9.02 -5.28
N PRO A 132 5.81 -8.74 -4.18
CA PRO A 132 7.15 -9.29 -4.00
C PRO A 132 7.09 -10.79 -3.72
N THR A 133 8.12 -11.52 -4.14
CA THR A 133 8.19 -12.99 -4.02
C THR A 133 8.29 -13.48 -2.59
N ASN A 134 8.88 -12.69 -1.68
CA ASN A 134 9.25 -13.13 -0.33
C ASN A 134 8.42 -12.44 0.77
N TRP A 135 7.23 -11.90 0.47
CA TRP A 135 6.41 -11.31 1.52
C TRP A 135 5.90 -12.39 2.49
N PRO A 136 5.87 -12.13 3.80
CA PRO A 136 5.31 -13.06 4.79
C PRO A 136 3.86 -13.44 4.42
N PRO A 137 3.55 -14.73 4.20
CA PRO A 137 2.24 -15.18 3.72
C PRO A 137 1.08 -14.77 4.63
N GLU A 138 1.31 -14.71 5.94
CA GLU A 138 0.34 -14.29 6.95
C GLU A 138 -0.06 -12.81 6.84
N ARG A 139 0.72 -12.02 6.10
CA ARG A 139 0.46 -10.60 5.82
C ARG A 139 -0.01 -10.34 4.39
N ILE A 140 -0.54 -11.38 3.72
CA ILE A 140 -1.10 -11.27 2.37
C ILE A 140 -2.56 -11.74 2.39
N LYS A 141 -3.44 -10.94 1.78
CA LYS A 141 -4.80 -11.35 1.40
C LYS A 141 -4.94 -11.19 -0.10
N ARG A 142 -5.57 -12.17 -0.77
CA ARG A 142 -5.78 -12.16 -2.23
C ARG A 142 -7.28 -12.09 -2.52
N PHE A 143 -7.63 -11.27 -3.50
CA PHE A 143 -8.99 -11.19 -4.05
C PHE A 143 -9.00 -11.78 -5.45
N SER A 144 -10.07 -12.51 -5.76
CA SER A 144 -10.34 -13.14 -7.06
C SER A 144 -11.01 -12.18 -8.03
#